data_AF-A0A2A2GPJ7-F1
#
_entry.id   AF-A0A2A2GPJ7-F1
#
_cell.length_a   1.000
_cell.length_b   1.000
_cell.length_c   1.000
_cell.angle_alpha   90.00
_cell.angle_beta   90.00
_cell.angle_gamma   90.00
#
_symmetry.space_group_name_H-M   'P 1'
#
loop_
_entity.id
_entity.type
_entity.pdbx_description
1 polymer ?
#
loop_
_entity_poly.entity_id
_entity_poly.type
_entity_poly.pdbx_seq_one_letter_code
_entity_poly.pdbx_strand_id
1 'polypeptide(L)'
;MSITRQSSDRLAKRLAAVAPEIKAKLVPALVKSAEEVADKARALAEASRRTDETIESITVTPPGGTTPAYAQGRQSTRAHELQALVTVGSPEVRTGHLVEFGTGERHHADGTPTGKMEAQPFMLPSWRLSKARVERRINRAINAGVKAAVAGGNGGSNDA
;
A
#
# COMPACT_ATOMS: atom_id res chain seq x y z
N MET A 1 -19.23 18.09 -44.70
CA MET A 1 -18.27 17.21 -43.99
C MET A 1 -18.25 17.56 -42.50
N SER A 2 -18.92 16.79 -41.64
CA SER A 2 -18.94 17.04 -40.18
C SER A 2 -18.81 15.75 -39.36
N ILE A 3 -18.01 14.80 -39.85
CA ILE A 3 -17.81 13.48 -39.21
C ILE A 3 -16.75 13.57 -38.09
N THR A 4 -15.89 14.61 -38.11
CA THR A 4 -14.71 14.74 -37.23
C THR A 4 -15.01 15.28 -35.82
N ARG A 5 -16.00 16.15 -35.64
CA ARG A 5 -16.36 16.69 -34.29
C ARG A 5 -17.15 15.68 -33.47
N GLN A 6 -18.18 15.06 -34.05
CA GLN A 6 -18.99 14.04 -33.36
C GLN A 6 -18.18 12.82 -32.93
N SER A 7 -17.20 12.38 -33.73
CA SER A 7 -16.32 11.27 -33.36
C SER A 7 -15.37 11.61 -32.20
N SER A 8 -14.86 12.85 -32.18
CA SER A 8 -13.97 13.34 -31.11
C SER A 8 -14.70 13.49 -29.77
N ASP A 9 -15.93 14.02 -29.78
CA ASP A 9 -16.73 14.19 -28.55
C ASP A 9 -17.13 12.83 -27.94
N ARG A 10 -17.46 11.85 -28.78
CA ARG A 10 -17.76 10.47 -28.34
C ARG A 10 -16.52 9.80 -27.74
N LEU A 11 -15.35 10.00 -28.34
CA LEU A 11 -14.09 9.49 -27.81
C LEU A 11 -13.71 10.17 -26.48
N ALA A 12 -13.86 11.49 -26.38
CA ALA A 12 -13.58 12.25 -25.16
C ALA A 12 -14.44 11.79 -23.99
N LYS A 13 -15.75 11.57 -24.21
CA LYS A 13 -16.66 11.01 -23.20
C LYS A 13 -16.23 9.62 -22.73
N ARG A 14 -15.80 8.76 -23.66
CA ARG A 14 -15.29 7.42 -23.34
C ARG A 14 -14.01 7.48 -22.50
N LEU A 15 -13.06 8.34 -22.87
CA LEU A 15 -11.82 8.53 -22.11
C LEU A 15 -12.08 9.07 -20.71
N ALA A 16 -13.00 10.02 -20.56
CA ALA A 16 -13.40 10.56 -19.26
C ALA A 16 -14.02 9.48 -18.34
N ALA A 17 -14.77 8.52 -18.92
CA ALA A 17 -15.39 7.42 -18.19
C ALA A 17 -14.39 6.33 -17.73
N VAL A 18 -13.17 6.29 -18.28
CA VAL A 18 -12.15 5.29 -17.90
C VAL A 18 -11.61 5.54 -16.49
N ALA A 19 -11.38 6.80 -16.12
CA ALA A 19 -10.80 7.16 -14.83
C ALA A 19 -11.62 6.66 -13.61
N PRO A 20 -12.96 6.90 -13.51
CA PRO A 20 -13.74 6.43 -12.37
C PRO A 20 -13.80 4.90 -12.29
N GLU A 21 -13.88 4.20 -13.42
CA GLU A 21 -13.90 2.73 -13.45
C GLU A 21 -12.57 2.12 -12.99
N ILE A 22 -11.44 2.71 -13.40
CA ILE A 22 -10.12 2.30 -12.90
C ILE A 22 -10.06 2.51 -11.38
N LYS A 23 -10.46 3.68 -10.88
CA LYS A 23 -10.46 3.97 -9.43
C LYS A 23 -11.28 2.94 -8.66
N ALA A 24 -12.49 2.63 -9.14
CA ALA A 24 -13.39 1.67 -8.51
C ALA A 24 -12.80 0.25 -8.40
N LYS A 25 -12.03 -0.19 -9.41
CA LYS A 25 -11.36 -1.50 -9.39
C LYS A 25 -10.02 -1.49 -8.65
N LEU A 26 -9.31 -0.36 -8.67
CA LEU A 26 -7.96 -0.25 -8.14
C LEU A 26 -7.94 -0.17 -6.61
N VAL A 27 -8.86 0.59 -5.99
CA VAL A 27 -8.94 0.73 -4.52
C VAL A 27 -8.99 -0.63 -3.79
N PRO A 28 -9.92 -1.56 -4.10
CA PRO A 28 -9.95 -2.85 -3.41
C PRO A 28 -8.69 -3.70 -3.70
N ALA A 29 -8.09 -3.55 -4.88
CA ALA A 29 -6.84 -4.24 -5.21
C ALA A 29 -5.64 -3.74 -4.41
N LEU A 30 -5.58 -2.43 -4.12
CA LEU A 30 -4.57 -1.81 -3.28
C LEU A 30 -4.70 -2.27 -1.83
N VAL A 31 -5.90 -2.20 -1.26
CA VAL A 31 -6.16 -2.62 0.13
C VAL A 31 -5.80 -4.09 0.32
N LYS A 32 -6.31 -4.98 -0.55
CA LYS A 32 -5.98 -6.42 -0.49
C LYS A 32 -4.48 -6.71 -0.64
N SER A 33 -3.78 -5.90 -1.43
CA SER A 33 -2.33 -6.03 -1.59
C SER A 33 -1.57 -5.57 -0.36
N ALA A 34 -2.02 -4.50 0.28
CA ALA A 34 -1.45 -4.01 1.53
C ALA A 34 -1.70 -4.97 2.69
N GLU A 35 -2.91 -5.54 2.80
CA GLU A 35 -3.24 -6.60 3.76
C GLU A 35 -2.32 -7.82 3.58
N GLU A 36 -2.10 -8.28 2.34
CA GLU A 36 -1.20 -9.42 2.09
C GLU A 36 0.24 -9.13 2.53
N VAL A 37 0.71 -7.88 2.35
CA VAL A 37 2.04 -7.48 2.84
C VAL A 37 2.06 -7.43 4.36
N ALA A 38 1.04 -6.85 4.99
CA ALA A 38 0.92 -6.77 6.44
C ALA A 38 0.88 -8.17 7.08
N ASP A 39 0.13 -9.11 6.52
CA ASP A 39 0.02 -10.48 7.04
C ASP A 39 1.37 -11.20 6.99
N LYS A 40 2.13 -11.05 5.89
CA LYS A 40 3.49 -11.60 5.82
C LYS A 40 4.45 -10.89 6.77
N ALA A 41 4.32 -9.59 6.95
CA ALA A 41 5.12 -8.83 7.90
C ALA A 41 4.89 -9.33 9.33
N ARG A 42 3.62 -9.56 9.71
CA ARG A 42 3.24 -10.15 11.01
C ARG A 42 3.82 -11.55 11.19
N ALA A 43 3.67 -12.43 10.20
CA ALA A 43 4.21 -13.79 10.26
C ALA A 43 5.74 -13.82 10.41
N LEU A 44 6.45 -12.92 9.71
CA LEU A 44 7.91 -12.80 9.84
C LEU A 44 8.32 -12.22 11.19
N ALA A 45 7.57 -11.25 11.72
CA ALA A 45 7.81 -10.69 13.04
C ALA A 45 7.51 -11.69 14.19
N GLU A 46 6.53 -12.58 14.01
CA GLU A 46 6.23 -13.66 14.96
C GLU A 46 7.36 -14.69 15.04
N ALA A 47 7.96 -15.03 13.89
CA ALA A 47 9.13 -15.91 13.84
C ALA A 47 10.34 -15.34 14.63
N SER A 48 10.38 -14.02 14.82
CA SER A 48 11.39 -13.31 15.62
C SER A 48 11.15 -13.34 17.14
N ARG A 49 10.01 -13.88 17.62
CA ARG A 49 9.68 -14.23 19.03
C ARG A 49 9.97 -13.19 20.12
N ARG A 50 10.10 -11.90 19.78
CA ARG A 50 10.52 -10.86 20.75
C ARG A 50 9.57 -9.69 20.89
N THR A 51 8.48 -9.61 20.13
CA THR A 51 7.74 -8.35 19.99
C THR A 51 6.28 -8.52 19.57
N ASP A 52 5.43 -9.03 20.47
CA ASP A 52 3.98 -9.11 20.24
C ASP A 52 3.38 -7.72 19.95
N GLU A 53 3.80 -6.70 20.70
CA GLU A 53 3.40 -5.31 20.48
C GLU A 53 3.82 -4.78 19.08
N THR A 54 4.99 -5.18 18.56
CA THR A 54 5.42 -4.80 17.20
C THR A 54 4.51 -5.43 16.16
N ILE A 55 4.13 -6.70 16.32
CA ILE A 55 3.23 -7.42 15.40
C ILE A 55 1.87 -6.71 15.37
N GLU A 56 1.32 -6.39 16.54
CA GLU A 56 0.04 -5.70 16.69
C GLU A 56 0.07 -4.28 16.11
N SER A 57 1.24 -3.61 16.15
CA SER A 57 1.39 -2.26 15.59
C SER A 57 1.44 -2.22 14.05
N ILE A 58 1.53 -3.38 13.36
CA ILE A 58 1.53 -3.43 11.89
C ILE A 58 0.12 -3.10 11.37
N THR A 59 -0.02 -1.93 10.76
CA THR A 59 -1.30 -1.36 10.34
C THR A 59 -1.33 -1.09 8.84
N VAL A 60 -2.47 -1.39 8.21
CA VAL A 60 -2.78 -0.98 6.85
C VAL A 60 -3.59 0.31 6.87
N THR A 61 -3.10 1.32 6.16
CA THR A 61 -3.84 2.56 5.91
C THR A 61 -4.42 2.51 4.50
N PRO A 62 -5.75 2.54 4.33
CA PRO A 62 -6.38 2.53 3.02
C PRO A 62 -6.18 3.87 2.29
N PRO A 63 -6.48 3.92 0.97
CA PRO A 63 -6.39 5.16 0.21
C PRO A 63 -7.22 6.31 0.80
N GLY A 64 -6.62 7.50 0.84
CA GLY A 64 -7.19 8.70 1.46
C GLY A 64 -7.17 8.72 3.00
N GLY A 65 -6.84 7.60 3.65
CA GLY A 65 -6.72 7.47 5.10
C GLY A 65 -5.43 8.08 5.67
N THR A 66 -5.34 8.13 7.00
CA THR A 66 -4.18 8.67 7.71
C THR A 66 -3.54 7.57 8.54
N THR A 67 -2.22 7.42 8.44
CA THR A 67 -1.48 6.43 9.23
C THR A 67 -1.57 6.75 10.72
N PRO A 68 -1.42 5.75 11.61
CA PRO A 68 -1.24 5.99 13.03
C PRO A 68 -0.13 7.01 13.31
N ALA A 69 -0.23 7.74 14.42
CA ALA A 69 0.84 8.63 14.87
C ALA A 69 2.12 7.81 15.11
N TYR A 70 3.29 8.40 14.81
CA TYR A 70 4.62 7.78 14.95
C TYR A 70 4.91 6.58 14.01
N ALA A 71 3.99 6.24 13.10
CA ALA A 71 4.17 5.22 12.07
C ALA A 71 5.30 5.53 11.07
N GLN A 72 5.66 6.82 10.91
CA GLN A 72 6.69 7.26 9.98
C GLN A 72 7.59 8.31 10.62
N GLY A 73 8.65 7.87 11.31
CA GLY A 73 9.72 8.76 11.79
C GLY A 73 9.24 9.90 12.69
N ARG A 74 8.23 9.65 13.55
CA ARG A 74 7.51 10.59 14.44
C ARG A 74 6.29 11.32 13.87
N GLN A 75 5.89 11.08 12.62
CA GLN A 75 4.72 11.75 12.02
C GLN A 75 3.67 10.74 11.53
N SER A 76 2.44 11.24 11.39
CA SER A 76 1.35 10.59 10.65
C SER A 76 1.37 11.09 9.21
N THR A 77 1.19 10.19 8.25
CA THR A 77 1.13 10.51 6.82
C THR A 77 -0.27 10.22 6.30
N ARG A 78 -0.82 11.12 5.48
CA ARG A 78 -2.07 10.84 4.75
C ARG A 78 -1.74 10.12 3.45
N ALA A 79 -2.38 8.97 3.22
CA ALA A 79 -2.27 8.25 1.97
C ALA A 79 -2.93 9.03 0.83
N HIS A 80 -2.30 9.04 -0.34
CA HIS A 80 -2.90 9.59 -1.55
C HIS A 80 -4.15 8.79 -1.98
N GLU A 81 -4.93 9.34 -2.91
CA GLU A 81 -6.22 8.78 -3.37
C GLU A 81 -6.11 7.33 -3.89
N LEU A 82 -4.96 6.95 -4.46
CA LEU A 82 -4.70 5.62 -5.01
C LEU A 82 -3.45 4.98 -4.40
N GLN A 83 -3.27 5.17 -3.10
CA GLN A 83 -2.14 4.65 -2.35
C GLN A 83 -2.64 3.93 -1.10
N ALA A 84 -2.17 2.71 -0.86
CA ALA A 84 -2.31 2.08 0.45
C ALA A 84 -0.93 2.03 1.12
N LEU A 85 -0.89 2.27 2.42
CA LEU A 85 0.34 2.27 3.21
C LEU A 85 0.32 1.10 4.18
N VAL A 86 1.47 0.45 4.36
CA VAL A 86 1.69 -0.52 5.44
C VAL A 86 2.77 0.06 6.33
N THR A 87 2.44 0.25 7.60
CA THR A 87 3.34 0.87 8.58
C THR A 87 3.45 0.01 9.82
N VAL A 88 4.57 0.16 10.53
CA VAL A 88 4.78 -0.45 11.84
C VAL A 88 5.06 0.65 12.84
N GLY A 89 4.43 0.53 14.01
CA GLY A 89 4.60 1.45 15.13
C GLY A 89 3.34 2.23 15.50
N SER A 90 3.32 2.64 16.76
CA SER A 90 2.26 3.40 17.42
C SER A 90 2.89 4.32 18.47
N PRO A 91 2.11 5.18 19.16
CA PRO A 91 2.64 5.94 20.29
C PRO A 91 3.33 5.08 21.35
N GLU A 92 2.86 3.84 21.55
CA GLU A 92 3.36 2.82 22.46
C GLU A 92 4.54 2.05 21.85
N VAL A 93 4.49 1.76 20.55
CA VAL A 93 5.49 0.92 19.87
C VAL A 93 6.35 1.76 18.94
N ARG A 94 7.52 2.18 19.44
CA ARG A 94 8.46 3.04 18.70
C ARG A 94 9.70 2.32 18.20
N THR A 95 9.80 1.02 18.47
CA THR A 95 11.03 0.23 18.29
C THR A 95 11.06 -0.57 17.00
N GLY A 96 9.99 -0.56 16.18
CA GLY A 96 9.91 -1.38 14.97
C GLY A 96 11.08 -1.21 13.99
N HIS A 97 11.60 0.02 13.85
CA HIS A 97 12.79 0.27 13.02
C HIS A 97 14.10 -0.27 13.63
N LEU A 98 14.21 -0.32 14.96
CA LEU A 98 15.35 -0.93 15.64
C LEU A 98 15.31 -2.45 15.49
N VAL A 99 14.12 -3.04 15.42
CA VAL A 99 13.96 -4.47 15.11
C VAL A 99 14.33 -4.74 13.66
N GLU A 100 13.79 -3.97 12.71
CA GLU A 100 14.02 -4.17 11.27
C GLU A 100 15.51 -4.05 10.89
N PHE A 101 16.22 -3.06 11.42
CA PHE A 101 17.59 -2.72 11.01
C PHE A 101 18.66 -3.10 12.03
N GLY A 102 18.26 -3.51 13.23
CA GLY A 102 19.18 -3.68 14.35
C GLY A 102 19.68 -2.34 14.89
N THR A 103 20.63 -2.41 15.82
CA THR A 103 21.34 -1.24 16.34
C THR A 103 22.84 -1.42 16.18
N GLY A 104 23.58 -0.30 16.16
CA GLY A 104 25.00 -0.33 16.45
C GLY A 104 25.26 -0.70 17.91
N GLU A 105 26.54 -0.87 18.25
CA GLU A 105 26.96 -1.01 19.65
C GLU A 105 26.65 0.29 20.39
N ARG A 106 25.95 0.16 21.51
CA ARG A 106 25.53 1.29 22.35
C ARG A 106 26.42 1.30 23.58
N HIS A 107 26.72 2.50 24.08
CA HIS A 107 27.49 2.70 25.29
C HIS A 107 26.70 3.52 26.29
N HIS A 108 26.90 3.24 27.57
CA HIS A 108 26.49 4.11 28.67
C HIS A 108 27.35 5.38 28.71
N ALA A 109 26.93 6.37 29.49
CA ALA A 109 27.67 7.63 29.64
C ALA A 109 29.09 7.43 30.23
N ASP A 110 29.30 6.32 30.95
CA ASP A 110 30.58 5.90 31.52
C ASP A 110 31.50 5.14 30.53
N GLY A 111 31.04 4.93 29.29
CA GLY A 111 31.78 4.21 28.24
C GLY A 111 31.54 2.70 28.19
N THR A 112 30.84 2.11 29.15
CA THR A 112 30.55 0.66 29.18
C THR A 112 29.58 0.27 28.07
N PRO A 113 29.80 -0.81 27.30
CA PRO A 113 28.88 -1.23 26.24
C PRO A 113 27.57 -1.78 26.83
N THR A 114 26.45 -1.24 26.37
CA THR A 114 25.08 -1.73 26.64
C THR A 114 24.68 -2.86 25.67
N GLY A 115 25.53 -3.14 24.68
CA GLY A 115 25.36 -4.21 23.71
C GLY A 115 24.77 -3.75 22.37
N LYS A 116 24.54 -4.74 21.51
CA LYS A 116 24.07 -4.59 20.13
C LYS A 116 22.81 -5.44 19.93
N MET A 117 21.82 -4.90 19.24
CA MET A 117 20.68 -5.67 18.76
C MET A 117 20.91 -6.07 17.30
N GLU A 118 20.91 -7.38 17.02
CA GLU A 118 20.97 -7.86 15.64
C GLU A 118 19.65 -7.59 14.90
N ALA A 119 19.77 -7.31 13.60
CA ALA A 119 18.64 -7.01 12.74
C ALA A 119 17.73 -8.24 12.56
N GLN A 120 16.44 -8.03 12.70
CA GLN A 120 15.39 -9.02 12.52
C GLN A 120 14.37 -8.47 11.53
N PRO A 121 14.69 -8.47 10.23
CA PRO A 121 13.87 -7.80 9.23
C PRO A 121 12.57 -8.57 8.95
N PHE A 122 11.45 -7.85 8.90
CA PHE A 122 10.11 -8.37 8.65
C PHE A 122 9.34 -7.53 7.62
N MET A 123 9.59 -6.21 7.55
CA MET A 123 8.93 -5.31 6.60
C MET A 123 9.52 -5.41 5.19
N LEU A 124 10.84 -5.29 5.05
CA LEU A 124 11.46 -5.36 3.72
C LEU A 124 11.31 -6.75 3.09
N PRO A 125 11.49 -7.88 3.83
CA PRO A 125 11.29 -9.19 3.26
C PRO A 125 9.81 -9.44 2.88
N SER A 126 8.84 -9.01 3.69
CA SER A 126 7.42 -9.17 3.36
C SER A 126 7.02 -8.42 2.08
N TRP A 127 7.53 -7.20 1.88
CA TRP A 127 7.35 -6.46 0.62
C TRP A 127 7.99 -7.21 -0.55
N ARG A 128 9.26 -7.63 -0.43
CA ARG A 128 9.98 -8.33 -1.51
C ARG A 128 9.27 -9.62 -1.94
N LEU A 129 8.78 -10.40 -0.99
CA LEU A 129 8.03 -11.64 -1.24
C LEU A 129 6.65 -11.38 -1.88
N SER A 130 6.06 -10.21 -1.64
CA SER A 130 4.72 -9.87 -2.14
C SER A 130 4.75 -9.12 -3.47
N LYS A 131 5.84 -8.40 -3.76
CA LYS A 131 5.97 -7.42 -4.85
C LYS A 131 5.39 -7.93 -6.17
N ALA A 132 5.86 -9.08 -6.66
CA ALA A 132 5.42 -9.62 -7.94
C ALA A 132 3.91 -9.95 -7.97
N ARG A 133 3.33 -10.39 -6.86
CA ARG A 133 1.88 -10.67 -6.79
C ARG A 133 1.07 -9.40 -6.69
N VAL A 134 1.55 -8.41 -5.93
CA VAL A 134 0.94 -7.09 -5.80
C VAL A 134 0.88 -6.39 -7.16
N GLU A 135 1.99 -6.33 -7.89
CA GLU A 135 2.07 -5.74 -9.23
C GLU A 135 1.09 -6.41 -10.20
N ARG A 136 1.05 -7.75 -10.23
CA ARG A 136 0.08 -8.49 -11.06
C ARG A 136 -1.37 -8.21 -10.67
N ARG A 137 -1.67 -8.01 -9.38
CA ARG A 137 -3.02 -7.69 -8.91
C ARG A 137 -3.43 -6.29 -9.36
N ILE A 138 -2.54 -5.31 -9.20
CA ILE A 138 -2.75 -3.92 -9.63
C ILE A 138 -2.97 -3.87 -11.16
N ASN A 139 -2.09 -4.51 -11.94
CA ASN A 139 -2.22 -4.53 -13.40
C ASN A 139 -3.54 -5.16 -13.86
N ARG A 140 -3.97 -6.26 -13.21
CA ARG A 140 -5.28 -6.87 -13.49
C ARG A 140 -6.44 -5.93 -13.15
N ALA A 141 -6.36 -5.20 -12.04
CA ALA A 141 -7.40 -4.25 -11.66
C ALA A 141 -7.51 -3.08 -12.65
N ILE A 142 -6.38 -2.55 -13.11
CA ILE A 142 -6.32 -1.51 -14.14
C ILE A 142 -6.96 -2.02 -15.43
N ASN A 143 -6.53 -3.18 -15.92
CA ASN A 143 -7.07 -3.78 -17.14
C ASN A 143 -8.58 -4.07 -17.03
N ALA A 144 -9.04 -4.51 -15.86
CA ALA A 144 -10.46 -4.72 -15.59
C ALA A 144 -11.25 -3.40 -15.63
N GLY A 145 -10.72 -2.33 -15.05
CA GLY A 145 -11.33 -0.98 -15.11
C GLY A 145 -11.43 -0.46 -16.54
N VAL A 146 -10.35 -0.59 -17.32
CA VAL A 146 -10.35 -0.22 -18.75
C VAL A 146 -11.41 -1.02 -19.52
N LYS A 147 -11.48 -2.35 -19.32
CA LYS A 147 -12.47 -3.20 -19.99
C LYS A 147 -13.90 -2.84 -19.61
N ALA A 148 -14.15 -2.53 -18.33
CA ALA A 148 -15.46 -2.12 -17.85
C ALA A 148 -15.91 -0.80 -18.49
N ALA A 149 -15.01 0.20 -18.56
CA ALA A 149 -15.30 1.48 -19.20
C ALA A 149 -15.63 1.34 -20.69
N VAL A 150 -14.89 0.49 -21.42
CA VAL A 150 -15.15 0.22 -22.85
C VAL A 150 -16.49 -0.49 -23.04
N ALA A 151 -16.82 -1.46 -22.20
CA ALA A 151 -18.10 -2.18 -22.26
C ALA A 151 -19.30 -1.26 -21.95
N GLY A 152 -19.19 -0.41 -20.92
CA GLY A 152 -20.22 0.58 -20.57
C GLY A 152 -20.43 1.63 -21.65
N GLY A 153 -19.38 2.01 -22.40
CA GLY A 153 -19.45 2.97 -23.49
C GLY A 153 -20.05 2.43 -24.81
N ASN A 154 -20.37 1.14 -24.90
CA ASN A 154 -20.96 0.51 -26.09
C ASN A 154 -22.47 0.26 -25.98
N GLY A 155 -23.07 0.38 -24.79
CA GLY A 155 -24.50 0.17 -24.56
C GLY A 155 -25.39 1.42 -24.78
N GLY A 156 -24.81 2.58 -25.10
CA GLY A 156 -25.52 3.86 -25.16
C GLY A 156 -25.73 4.44 -26.57
N SER A 157 -25.73 3.64 -27.63
CA SER A 157 -25.94 4.13 -29.01
C SER A 157 -26.97 3.31 -29.80
N ASN A 158 -28.04 2.86 -29.16
CA ASN A 158 -29.13 2.17 -29.83
C ASN A 158 -30.51 2.71 -29.44
N ASP A 159 -30.63 4.03 -29.26
CA ASP A 159 -31.91 4.74 -29.23
C ASP A 159 -31.75 6.07 -29.99
N ALA A 160 -32.66 6.27 -30.95
CA ALA A 160 -32.88 7.41 -31.87
C ALA A 160 -31.96 7.55 -33.09
#